data_AF-A0A4Y8ZUB1-F1
#
_entry.id   AF-A0A4Y8ZUB1-F1
#
_cell.length_a   1.000
_cell.length_b   1.000
_cell.length_c   1.000
_cell.angle_alpha   90.00
_cell.angle_beta   90.00
_cell.angle_gamma   90.00
#
_symmetry.space_group_name_H-M   'P 1'
#
loop_
_entity.id
_entity.type
_entity.pdbx_description
1 polymer ?
#
loop_
_entity_poly.entity_id
_entity_poly.type
_entity_poly.pdbx_seq_one_letter_code
_entity_poly.pdbx_strand_id
1 'polypeptide(L)'
;MVRITGLPPIRPKDLRPAKATRARFSVPSDEGSRATGALQPLTSVDMLLAIAAVDEEAERRRQMAAAATAGLDALEALDQAADPEDRQEKAQAVAEWAGKAEPPSDPDLARLQTQIELRALIEIAKFERDR
;
A
#
# COMPACT_ATOMS: atom_id res chain seq x y z
N MET A 1 -0.44 1.58 37.43
CA MET A 1 -0.65 0.25 36.83
C MET A 1 -2.14 0.13 36.50
N VAL A 2 -2.53 0.47 35.26
CA VAL A 2 -3.94 0.53 34.83
C VAL A 2 -4.25 -0.76 34.05
N ARG A 3 -5.20 -1.55 34.55
CA ARG A 3 -5.70 -2.77 33.88
C ARG A 3 -6.83 -2.37 32.95
N ILE A 4 -6.65 -2.57 31.64
CA ILE A 4 -7.72 -2.39 30.64
C ILE A 4 -8.53 -3.68 30.62
N THR A 5 -9.69 -3.66 31.28
CA THR A 5 -10.65 -4.75 31.30
C THR A 5 -11.52 -4.74 30.04
N GLY A 6 -11.42 -5.84 29.27
CA GLY A 6 -12.52 -6.51 28.57
C GLY A 6 -13.43 -5.68 27.66
N LEU A 7 -13.04 -5.51 26.39
CA LEU A 7 -14.02 -5.34 25.32
C LEU A 7 -14.62 -6.72 24.99
N PRO A 8 -15.96 -6.89 24.99
CA PRO A 8 -16.57 -8.13 24.52
C PRO A 8 -16.42 -8.28 22.99
N PRO A 9 -16.35 -9.51 22.45
CA PRO A 9 -16.30 -9.74 21.02
C PRO A 9 -17.62 -9.31 20.37
N ILE A 10 -17.53 -8.45 19.34
CA ILE A 10 -18.66 -8.02 18.53
C ILE A 10 -19.20 -9.25 17.79
N ARG A 11 -20.47 -9.61 18.01
CA ARG A 11 -21.11 -10.72 17.31
C ARG A 11 -21.72 -10.21 16.00
N PRO A 12 -21.77 -11.02 14.93
CA PRO A 12 -22.32 -10.60 13.64
C PRO A 12 -23.76 -10.08 13.71
N LYS A 13 -24.53 -10.55 14.71
CA LYS A 13 -25.91 -10.14 14.97
C LYS A 13 -26.05 -8.73 15.56
N ASP A 14 -24.96 -8.14 16.06
CA ASP A 14 -24.94 -6.79 16.64
C ASP A 14 -24.69 -5.71 15.58
N LEU A 15 -24.36 -6.13 14.34
CA LEU A 15 -24.25 -5.25 13.17
C LEU A 15 -25.66 -4.91 12.67
N ARG A 16 -26.17 -3.74 13.06
CA ARG A 16 -27.35 -3.18 12.39
C ARG A 16 -26.94 -2.73 10.99
N PRO A 17 -27.74 -3.00 9.94
CA PRO A 17 -27.47 -2.42 8.63
C PRO A 17 -27.51 -0.90 8.76
N ALA A 18 -26.38 -0.25 8.46
CA ALA A 18 -26.34 1.19 8.33
C ALA A 18 -27.37 1.57 7.26
N LYS A 19 -28.45 2.24 7.70
CA LYS A 19 -29.51 2.72 6.84
C LYS A 19 -28.87 3.58 5.77
N ALA A 20 -28.90 3.11 4.52
CA ALA A 20 -28.40 3.83 3.37
C ALA A 20 -29.09 5.20 3.32
N THR A 21 -28.40 6.22 3.81
CA THR A 21 -28.85 7.59 3.68
C THR A 21 -28.56 7.95 2.23
N ARG A 22 -29.57 7.76 1.37
CA ARG A 22 -29.58 8.41 0.06
C ARG A 22 -29.61 9.91 0.32
N ALA A 23 -28.43 10.52 0.38
CA ALA A 23 -28.31 11.96 0.27
C ALA A 23 -28.88 12.34 -1.11
N ARG A 24 -30.08 12.89 -1.13
CA ARG A 24 -30.63 13.55 -2.30
C ARG A 24 -29.87 14.86 -2.44
N PHE A 25 -29.00 14.93 -3.44
CA PHE A 25 -28.40 16.18 -3.86
C PHE A 25 -29.50 17.04 -4.49
N SER A 26 -29.91 18.11 -3.81
CA SER A 26 -30.80 19.13 -4.36
C SER A 26 -29.97 20.35 -4.73
N VAL A 27 -29.86 20.60 -6.04
CA VAL A 27 -29.34 21.86 -6.56
C VAL A 27 -30.41 22.94 -6.33
N PRO A 28 -30.09 24.10 -5.74
CA PRO A 28 -31.00 25.22 -5.73
C PRO A 28 -31.22 25.68 -7.19
N SER A 29 -32.43 25.46 -7.72
CA SER A 29 -32.84 26.06 -8.97
C SER A 29 -33.18 27.52 -8.70
N ASP A 30 -32.20 28.39 -8.93
CA ASP A 30 -32.45 29.81 -9.16
C ASP A 30 -32.85 29.96 -10.63
N GLU A 31 -34.16 30.06 -10.89
CA GLU A 31 -34.65 30.48 -12.19
C GLU A 31 -34.36 31.97 -12.35
N GLY A 32 -33.33 32.29 -13.13
CA GLY A 32 -32.91 33.67 -13.34
C GLY A 32 -31.93 33.90 -14.48
N SER A 33 -32.43 33.80 -15.72
CA SER A 33 -31.97 34.58 -16.89
C SER A 33 -30.58 34.32 -17.52
N ARG A 34 -30.61 33.68 -18.70
CA ARG A 34 -29.78 33.89 -19.92
C ARG A 34 -28.27 34.19 -19.76
N ALA A 35 -27.45 33.17 -20.00
CA ALA A 35 -26.42 33.16 -21.06
C ALA A 35 -25.91 31.73 -21.29
N THR A 36 -26.25 31.13 -22.43
CA THR A 36 -25.65 29.89 -22.92
C THR A 36 -24.24 30.15 -23.43
N GLY A 37 -23.27 29.44 -22.85
CA GLY A 37 -22.03 29.01 -23.51
C GLY A 37 -20.81 29.89 -23.34
N ALA A 38 -19.96 29.58 -22.33
CA ALA A 38 -18.49 29.72 -22.36
C ALA A 38 -17.79 29.46 -20.99
N LEU A 39 -18.41 28.79 -20.02
CA LEU A 39 -17.80 28.53 -18.69
C LEU A 39 -17.60 27.03 -18.36
N GLN A 40 -17.57 26.15 -19.37
CA GLN A 40 -17.49 24.68 -19.16
C GLN A 40 -16.33 23.91 -19.86
N PRO A 41 -15.27 24.51 -20.44
CA PRO A 41 -14.10 23.73 -20.85
C PRO A 41 -12.97 23.67 -19.82
N LEU A 42 -12.88 24.61 -18.88
CA LEU A 42 -11.78 24.65 -17.91
C LEU A 42 -11.95 23.57 -16.81
N THR A 43 -13.19 23.38 -16.33
CA THR A 43 -13.50 22.36 -15.31
C THR A 43 -13.34 20.91 -15.82
N SER A 44 -13.48 20.66 -17.13
CA SER A 44 -13.40 19.32 -17.70
C SER A 44 -11.95 18.86 -17.93
N VAL A 45 -11.05 19.76 -18.32
CA VAL A 45 -9.61 19.45 -18.44
C VAL A 45 -8.99 19.24 -17.05
N ASP A 46 -9.32 20.11 -16.09
CA ASP A 46 -8.87 19.96 -14.70
C ASP A 46 -9.37 18.65 -14.09
N MET A 47 -10.60 18.24 -14.42
CA MET A 47 -11.17 16.96 -13.99
C MET A 47 -10.47 15.76 -14.64
N LEU A 48 -10.13 15.81 -15.93
CA LEU A 48 -9.36 14.74 -16.59
C LEU A 48 -7.94 14.63 -16.04
N LEU A 49 -7.28 15.76 -15.75
CA LEU A 49 -5.97 15.78 -15.11
C LEU A 49 -6.04 15.20 -13.69
N ALA A 50 -7.08 15.53 -12.93
CA ALA A 50 -7.31 14.96 -11.60
C ALA A 50 -7.54 13.43 -11.66
N ILE A 51 -8.28 12.93 -12.65
CA ILE A 51 -8.46 11.48 -12.86
C ILE A 51 -7.14 10.81 -13.25
N ALA A 52 -6.37 11.41 -14.16
CA ALA A 52 -5.06 10.90 -14.56
C ALA A 52 -4.07 10.84 -13.39
N ALA A 53 -4.02 11.90 -12.57
CA ALA A 53 -3.17 11.95 -11.38
C ALA A 53 -3.53 10.85 -10.36
N VAL A 54 -4.81 10.56 -10.17
CA VAL A 54 -5.27 9.47 -9.29
C VAL A 54 -4.83 8.09 -9.82
N ASP A 55 -4.88 7.88 -11.13
CA ASP A 55 -4.48 6.61 -11.74
C ASP A 55 -2.96 6.39 -11.63
N GLU A 56 -2.17 7.44 -11.87
CA GLU A 56 -0.71 7.40 -11.68
C GLU A 56 -0.31 7.06 -10.24
N GLU A 57 -1.00 7.63 -9.25
CA GLU A 57 -0.72 7.32 -7.84
C GLU A 57 -1.09 5.87 -7.48
N ALA A 58 -2.23 5.39 -7.98
CA ALA A 58 -2.66 4.01 -7.78
C ALA A 58 -1.68 3.01 -8.42
N GLU A 59 -1.21 3.31 -9.63
CA GLU A 59 -0.25 2.48 -10.35
C GLU A 59 1.13 2.47 -9.64
N ARG A 60 1.59 3.63 -9.16
CA ARG A 60 2.83 3.70 -8.36
C ARG A 60 2.72 2.86 -7.09
N ARG A 61 1.59 2.90 -6.38
CA ARG A 61 1.37 2.05 -5.20
C ARG A 61 1.37 0.56 -5.54
N ARG A 62 0.82 0.16 -6.70
CA ARG A 62 0.87 -1.24 -7.16
C ARG A 62 2.29 -1.70 -7.44
N GLN A 63 3.09 -0.88 -8.10
CA GLN A 63 4.49 -1.19 -8.40
C GLN A 63 5.32 -1.32 -7.12
N MET A 64 5.11 -0.44 -6.16
CA MET A 64 5.75 -0.52 -4.84
C MET A 64 5.35 -1.79 -4.09
N ALA A 65 4.06 -2.14 -4.09
CA ALA A 65 3.58 -3.38 -3.48
C ALA A 65 4.20 -4.63 -4.15
N ALA A 66 4.28 -4.65 -5.49
CA ALA A 66 4.91 -5.75 -6.22
C ALA A 66 6.41 -5.89 -5.90
N ALA A 67 7.12 -4.76 -5.76
CA ALA A 67 8.53 -4.76 -5.35
C ALA A 67 8.72 -5.31 -3.93
N ALA A 68 7.83 -4.95 -2.99
CA ALA A 68 7.86 -5.48 -1.63
C ALA A 68 7.56 -6.99 -1.59
N THR A 69 6.58 -7.47 -2.38
CA THR A 69 6.28 -8.90 -2.51
C THR A 69 7.48 -9.68 -3.04
N ALA A 70 8.17 -9.17 -4.06
CA ALA A 70 9.38 -9.82 -4.57
C ALA A 70 10.49 -9.96 -3.52
N GLY A 71 10.61 -8.99 -2.60
CA GLY A 71 11.52 -9.08 -1.46
C GLY A 71 11.13 -10.15 -0.45
N LEU A 72 9.84 -10.29 -0.16
CA LEU A 72 9.31 -11.35 0.69
C LEU A 72 9.55 -12.74 0.09
N ASP A 73 9.30 -12.90 -1.21
CA ASP A 73 9.53 -14.17 -1.90
C ASP A 73 11.02 -14.56 -1.89
N ALA A 74 11.92 -13.58 -2.06
CA ALA A 74 13.36 -13.80 -1.97
C ALA A 74 13.80 -14.24 -0.56
N LEU A 75 13.21 -13.65 0.49
CA LEU A 75 13.45 -14.04 1.87
C LEU A 75 12.93 -15.45 2.16
N GLU A 76 11.73 -15.77 1.69
CA GLU A 76 11.17 -17.12 1.86
C GLU A 76 12.02 -18.17 1.15
N ALA A 77 12.52 -17.86 -0.06
CA ALA A 77 13.45 -18.75 -0.76
C ALA A 77 14.76 -18.95 0.01
N LEU A 78 15.29 -17.90 0.63
CA LEU A 78 16.49 -18.00 1.48
C LEU A 78 16.23 -18.87 2.72
N ASP A 79 15.09 -18.69 3.39
CA ASP A 79 14.70 -19.47 4.57
C ASP A 79 14.48 -20.96 4.22
N GLN A 80 14.02 -21.26 3.00
CA GLN A 80 13.79 -22.63 2.52
C GLN A 80 15.05 -23.31 1.94
N ALA A 81 16.11 -22.56 1.63
CA ALA A 81 17.32 -23.10 1.04
C ALA A 81 18.03 -24.09 1.99
N ALA A 82 18.11 -25.35 1.56
CA ALA A 82 18.69 -26.44 2.35
C ALA A 82 20.21 -26.52 2.20
N ASP A 83 20.72 -26.35 0.98
CA ASP A 83 22.13 -26.53 0.65
C ASP A 83 22.92 -25.22 0.81
N PRO A 84 24.20 -25.27 1.23
CA PRO A 84 25.00 -24.06 1.46
C PRO A 84 25.21 -23.20 0.21
N GLU A 85 25.36 -23.82 -0.97
CA GLU A 85 25.55 -23.10 -2.23
C GLU A 85 24.27 -22.39 -2.67
N ASP A 86 23.11 -23.07 -2.60
CA ASP A 86 21.80 -22.48 -2.90
C ASP A 86 21.47 -21.34 -1.92
N ARG A 87 21.74 -21.54 -0.62
CA ARG A 87 21.55 -20.50 0.40
C ARG A 87 22.40 -19.26 0.12
N GLN A 88 23.63 -19.43 -0.36
CA GLN A 88 24.48 -18.31 -0.76
C GLN A 88 23.91 -17.55 -1.98
N GLU A 89 23.41 -18.28 -2.98
CA GLU A 89 22.73 -17.68 -4.14
C GLU A 89 21.49 -16.87 -3.70
N LYS A 90 20.63 -17.43 -2.84
CA LYS A 90 19.44 -16.73 -2.35
C LYS A 90 19.78 -15.53 -1.47
N ALA A 91 20.84 -15.62 -0.66
CA ALA A 91 21.30 -14.50 0.15
C ALA A 91 21.76 -13.32 -0.73
N GLN A 92 22.41 -13.63 -1.86
CA GLN A 92 22.81 -12.61 -2.83
C GLN A 92 21.59 -11.99 -3.53
N ALA A 93 20.57 -12.77 -3.88
CA ALA A 93 19.32 -12.25 -4.44
C ALA A 93 18.60 -11.29 -3.46
N VAL A 94 18.56 -11.65 -2.17
CA VAL A 94 18.01 -10.79 -1.11
C VAL A 94 18.82 -9.49 -0.97
N ALA A 95 20.15 -9.58 -1.00
CA ALA A 95 21.02 -8.40 -0.93
C ALA A 95 20.84 -7.48 -2.14
N GLU A 96 20.70 -8.04 -3.35
CA GLU A 96 20.42 -7.27 -4.56
C GLU A 96 19.07 -6.56 -4.52
N TRP A 97 18.03 -7.23 -4.01
CA TRP A 97 16.73 -6.61 -3.82
C TRP A 97 16.82 -5.44 -2.83
N ALA A 98 17.46 -5.66 -1.68
CA ALA A 98 17.62 -4.62 -0.66
C ALA A 98 18.45 -3.43 -1.18
N GLY A 99 19.46 -3.67 -2.02
CA GLY A 99 20.27 -2.61 -2.62
C GLY A 99 19.56 -1.79 -3.70
N LYS A 100 18.47 -2.31 -4.29
CA LYS A 100 17.67 -1.64 -5.32
C LYS A 100 16.35 -1.07 -4.79
N ALA A 101 16.05 -1.31 -3.51
CA ALA A 101 14.85 -0.85 -2.86
C ALA A 101 14.89 0.69 -2.69
N GLU A 102 14.00 1.40 -3.37
CA GLU A 102 13.73 2.80 -3.06
C GLU A 102 12.62 2.90 -2.01
N PRO A 103 12.73 3.83 -1.04
CA PRO A 103 11.71 4.00 -0.01
C PRO A 103 10.38 4.44 -0.63
N PRO A 104 9.27 3.71 -0.38
CA PRO A 104 7.94 4.05 -0.83
C PRO A 104 7.50 5.45 -0.38
N SER A 105 6.75 6.16 -1.24
CA SER A 105 6.15 7.45 -0.87
C SER A 105 5.00 7.30 0.14
N ASP A 106 4.35 6.14 0.12
CA ASP A 106 3.31 5.78 1.08
C ASP A 106 3.96 5.39 2.43
N PRO A 107 3.59 6.07 3.53
CA PRO A 107 4.22 5.84 4.84
C PRO A 107 3.98 4.43 5.40
N ASP A 108 2.87 3.78 5.05
CA ASP A 108 2.57 2.43 5.53
C ASP A 108 3.40 1.40 4.75
N LEU A 109 3.52 1.56 3.43
CA LEU A 109 4.41 0.73 2.61
C LEU A 109 5.88 0.94 2.98
N ALA A 110 6.29 2.18 3.25
CA ALA A 110 7.66 2.47 3.68
C ALA A 110 8.02 1.75 4.97
N ARG A 111 7.09 1.73 5.93
CA ARG A 111 7.28 0.99 7.18
C ARG A 111 7.43 -0.51 6.94
N LEU A 112 6.63 -1.09 6.05
CA LEU A 112 6.73 -2.51 5.70
C LEU A 112 8.07 -2.80 5.01
N GLN A 113 8.47 -1.97 4.04
CA GLN A 113 9.75 -2.12 3.34
C GLN A 113 10.95 -2.12 4.31
N THR A 114 11.00 -1.16 5.24
CA THR A 114 12.05 -1.11 6.26
C THR A 114 12.07 -2.36 7.15
N GLN A 115 10.91 -2.93 7.48
CA GLN A 115 10.86 -4.17 8.25
C GLN A 115 11.41 -5.37 7.46
N ILE A 116 11.10 -5.44 6.16
CA ILE A 116 11.60 -6.48 5.25
C ILE A 116 13.12 -6.36 5.10
N GLU A 117 13.65 -5.14 4.89
CA GLU A 117 15.09 -4.88 4.81
C GLU A 117 15.81 -5.26 6.10
N LEU A 118 15.28 -4.90 7.28
CA LEU A 118 15.87 -5.30 8.55
C LEU A 118 15.93 -6.82 8.70
N ARG A 119 14.87 -7.53 8.28
CA ARG A 119 14.84 -9.00 8.31
C ARG A 119 15.87 -9.59 7.36
N ALA A 120 16.00 -9.05 6.15
CA ALA A 120 17.02 -9.44 5.18
C ALA A 120 18.44 -9.33 5.73
N LEU A 121 18.77 -8.18 6.32
CA LEU A 121 20.08 -7.96 6.92
C LEU A 121 20.36 -8.93 8.08
N ILE A 122 19.34 -9.24 8.89
CA ILE A 122 19.47 -10.20 9.99
C ILE A 122 19.71 -11.61 9.45
N GLU A 123 18.99 -12.05 8.41
CA GLU A 123 19.19 -13.39 7.84
C GLU A 123 20.56 -13.54 7.18
N ILE A 124 21.03 -12.51 6.46
CA ILE A 124 22.39 -12.48 5.92
C ILE A 124 23.42 -12.56 7.07
N ALA A 125 23.25 -11.78 8.14
CA ALA A 125 24.17 -11.80 9.28
C ALA A 125 24.18 -13.16 10.00
N LYS A 126 23.05 -13.87 10.08
CA LYS A 126 23.00 -15.23 10.62
C LYS A 126 23.76 -16.21 9.73
N PHE A 127 23.56 -16.12 8.42
CA PHE A 127 24.27 -16.96 7.46
C PHE A 127 25.80 -16.75 7.56
N GLU A 128 26.25 -15.51 7.64
CA GLU A 128 27.67 -15.19 7.80
C GLU A 128 28.25 -15.71 9.12
N ARG A 129 27.47 -15.70 10.20
CA ARG A 129 27.92 -16.20 11.52
C ARG A 129 28.10 -17.71 11.56
N ASP A 130 27.25 -18.45 10.86
CA ASP A 130 27.23 -19.91 10.89
C ASP A 130 28.21 -20.54 9.85
N ARG A 131 29.00 -19.70 9.15
CA ARG A 131 30.08 -20.07 8.21
C ARG A 131 31.44 -20.14 8.89
#